data_AF-A0A7W1QUF4-F1
#
_entry.id   AF-A0A7W1QUF4-F1
#
_cell.length_a   1.000
_cell.length_b   1.000
_cell.length_c   1.000
_cell.angle_alpha   90.00
_cell.angle_beta   90.00
_cell.angle_gamma   90.00
#
_symmetry.space_group_name_H-M   'P 1'
#
loop_
_entity.id
_entity.type
_entity.pdbx_description
1 polymer ?
#
loop_
_entity_poly.entity_id
_entity_poly.type
_entity_poly.pdbx_seq_one_letter_code
_entity_poly.pdbx_strand_id
1 'polypeptide(L)'
;MFNRLSEDIAVVFDRDPAARSRWEVLTCYPGLHALVWHRAVAHPLWRSGFRWLARWLAHWGRLFTGIEIHPGATIGRRVFIDHGMGVVIGETAEIGDDCTLYHGVTLGGTSWNSGKRHPTLARSVVIGAGAKILGPILV
;
A
#
# COMPACT_ATOMS: atom_id res chain seq x y z
N MET A 1 -17.19 1.33 -1.23
CA MET A 1 -16.03 1.28 -2.15
C MET A 1 -15.84 2.61 -2.88
N PHE A 2 -16.88 3.16 -3.53
CA PHE A 2 -16.80 4.44 -4.26
C PHE A 2 -16.35 5.66 -3.44
N ASN A 3 -16.77 5.78 -2.17
CA ASN A 3 -16.30 6.87 -1.30
C ASN A 3 -14.79 6.81 -1.04
N ARG A 4 -14.20 5.60 -0.93
CA ARG A 4 -12.76 5.44 -0.70
C ARG A 4 -11.93 5.78 -1.93
N LEU A 5 -12.35 5.36 -3.12
CA LEU A 5 -11.64 5.72 -4.36
C LEU A 5 -11.61 7.24 -4.57
N SER A 6 -12.71 7.92 -4.25
CA SER A 6 -12.78 9.38 -4.34
C SER A 6 -11.82 10.06 -3.36
N GLU A 7 -11.70 9.54 -2.13
CA GLU A 7 -10.72 9.98 -1.15
C GLU A 7 -9.27 9.72 -1.59
N ASP A 8 -8.99 8.54 -2.13
CA ASP A 8 -7.64 8.20 -2.59
C ASP A 8 -7.22 9.11 -3.75
N ILE A 9 -8.12 9.42 -4.70
CA ILE A 9 -7.86 10.38 -5.78
C ILE A 9 -7.66 11.80 -5.22
N ALA A 10 -8.48 12.23 -4.26
CA ALA A 10 -8.36 13.57 -3.66
C ALA A 10 -7.00 13.76 -2.98
N VAL A 11 -6.52 12.73 -2.28
CA VAL A 11 -5.20 12.76 -1.62
C VAL A 11 -4.05 12.95 -2.60
N VAL A 12 -4.16 12.43 -3.82
CA VAL A 12 -3.15 12.68 -4.85
C VAL A 12 -3.05 14.18 -5.15
N PHE A 13 -4.18 14.87 -5.32
CA PHE A 13 -4.16 16.33 -5.52
C PHE A 13 -3.68 17.10 -4.29
N ASP A 14 -3.97 16.61 -3.09
CA ASP A 14 -3.50 17.24 -1.85
C ASP A 14 -1.97 17.16 -1.69
N ARG A 15 -1.33 16.12 -2.23
CA ARG A 15 0.06 15.75 -1.91
C ARG A 15 1.02 15.78 -3.08
N ASP A 16 0.52 15.69 -4.31
CA ASP A 16 1.32 15.75 -5.52
C ASP A 16 0.96 16.99 -6.35
N PRO A 17 1.82 18.03 -6.36
CA PRO A 17 1.59 19.23 -7.16
C PRO A 17 1.65 18.97 -8.67
N ALA A 18 2.15 17.80 -9.12
CA ALA A 18 2.18 17.43 -10.54
C ALA A 18 0.85 16.88 -11.06
N ALA A 19 -0.11 16.57 -10.18
CA ALA A 19 -1.40 16.03 -10.58
C ALA A 19 -2.29 17.10 -11.25
N ARG A 20 -2.61 16.95 -12.54
CA ARG A 20 -3.37 17.98 -13.29
C ARG A 20 -4.86 17.65 -13.45
N SER A 21 -5.21 16.37 -13.52
CA SER A 21 -6.60 15.96 -13.76
C SER A 21 -6.94 14.60 -13.16
N ARG A 22 -8.23 14.38 -12.84
CA ARG A 22 -8.68 13.11 -12.27
C ARG A 22 -8.45 11.95 -13.23
N TRP A 23 -8.54 12.20 -14.53
CA TRP A 23 -8.26 11.21 -15.58
C TRP A 23 -6.80 10.77 -15.52
N GLU A 24 -5.87 11.71 -15.50
CA GLU A 24 -4.44 11.43 -15.33
C GLU A 24 -4.18 10.64 -14.04
N VAL A 25 -4.78 11.05 -12.92
CA VAL A 25 -4.66 10.30 -11.65
C VAL A 25 -5.17 8.86 -11.79
N LEU A 26 -6.33 8.67 -12.43
CA LEU A 26 -6.92 7.36 -12.63
C LEU A 26 -6.14 6.46 -13.59
N THR A 27 -5.43 7.02 -14.57
CA THR A 27 -4.76 6.22 -15.61
C THR A 27 -3.25 6.11 -15.42
N CYS A 28 -2.63 7.01 -14.67
CA CYS A 28 -1.17 7.19 -14.67
C CYS A 28 -0.54 7.18 -13.26
N TYR A 29 -1.28 6.85 -12.20
CA TYR A 29 -0.73 6.77 -10.83
C TYR A 29 -0.65 5.32 -10.33
N PRO A 30 0.52 4.66 -10.45
CA PRO A 30 0.72 3.30 -9.98
C PRO A 30 0.43 3.11 -8.49
N GLY A 31 0.73 4.13 -7.67
CA GLY A 31 0.43 4.15 -6.24
C GLY A 31 -1.06 3.96 -5.95
N LEU A 32 -1.91 4.72 -6.65
CA LEU A 32 -3.36 4.58 -6.57
C LEU A 32 -3.79 3.19 -7.07
N HIS A 33 -3.27 2.75 -8.21
CA HIS A 33 -3.63 1.46 -8.79
C HIS A 33 -3.32 0.29 -7.86
N ALA A 34 -2.15 0.30 -7.21
CA ALA A 34 -1.72 -0.73 -6.28
C ALA A 34 -2.65 -0.79 -5.05
N LEU A 35 -2.99 0.36 -4.47
CA LEU A 35 -3.91 0.45 -3.34
C LEU A 35 -5.32 -0.03 -3.70
N VAL A 36 -5.83 0.38 -4.86
CA VAL A 36 -7.15 -0.05 -5.35
C VAL A 36 -7.17 -1.54 -5.62
N TRP A 37 -6.14 -2.08 -6.30
CA TRP A 37 -6.02 -3.51 -6.57
C TRP A 37 -5.96 -4.34 -5.29
N HIS A 38 -5.14 -3.92 -4.31
CA HIS A 38 -5.07 -4.57 -3.01
C HIS A 38 -6.45 -4.59 -2.33
N ARG A 39 -7.11 -3.45 -2.23
CA ARG A 39 -8.37 -3.30 -1.48
C ARG A 39 -9.56 -3.97 -2.17
N ALA A 40 -9.61 -3.97 -3.50
CA ALA A 40 -10.75 -4.50 -4.25
C ALA A 40 -10.61 -5.98 -4.61
N VAL A 41 -9.37 -6.48 -4.72
CA VAL A 41 -9.10 -7.83 -5.25
C VAL A 41 -8.35 -8.68 -4.23
N ALA A 42 -7.10 -8.34 -3.94
CA ALA A 42 -6.21 -9.23 -3.21
C ALA A 42 -6.62 -9.41 -1.73
N HIS A 43 -6.89 -8.30 -1.02
CA HIS A 43 -7.22 -8.32 0.40
C HIS A 43 -8.56 -9.00 0.69
N PRO A 44 -9.67 -8.72 -0.03
CA PRO A 44 -10.93 -9.45 0.19
C PRO A 44 -10.79 -10.95 -0.04
N LEU A 45 -10.11 -11.39 -1.11
CA LEU A 45 -9.86 -12.82 -1.36
C LEU A 45 -9.05 -13.47 -0.25
N TRP A 46 -8.05 -12.75 0.27
CA TRP A 46 -7.25 -13.21 1.40
C TRP A 46 -8.12 -13.42 2.65
N ARG A 47 -8.97 -12.43 2.97
CA ARG A 47 -9.90 -12.47 4.11
C ARG A 47 -10.95 -13.57 3.96
N SER A 48 -11.34 -13.92 2.74
CA SER A 48 -12.28 -15.01 2.42
C SER A 48 -11.63 -16.40 2.39
N GLY A 49 -10.33 -16.53 2.71
CA GLY A 49 -9.64 -17.81 2.80
C GLY A 49 -9.00 -18.30 1.50
N PHE A 50 -9.20 -17.63 0.37
CA PHE A 50 -8.58 -17.95 -0.92
C PHE A 50 -7.12 -17.46 -0.99
N ARG A 51 -6.28 -17.91 -0.04
CA ARG A 51 -4.94 -17.35 0.22
C ARG A 51 -3.99 -17.43 -0.98
N TRP A 52 -3.98 -18.57 -1.67
CA TRP A 52 -3.13 -18.75 -2.84
C TRP A 52 -3.54 -17.81 -3.97
N LEU A 53 -4.83 -17.75 -4.29
CA LEU A 53 -5.36 -16.89 -5.35
C LEU A 53 -5.10 -15.41 -5.04
N ALA A 54 -5.32 -15.00 -3.79
CA ALA A 54 -5.02 -13.65 -3.33
C ALA A 54 -3.53 -13.28 -3.52
N ARG A 55 -2.60 -14.18 -3.18
CA ARG A 55 -1.17 -13.98 -3.41
C ARG A 55 -0.82 -13.91 -4.89
N TRP A 56 -1.36 -14.82 -5.69
CA TRP A 56 -1.13 -14.83 -7.13
C TRP A 56 -1.63 -13.53 -7.79
N LEU A 57 -2.82 -13.03 -7.41
CA LEU A 57 -3.34 -11.76 -7.90
C LEU A 57 -2.56 -10.54 -7.37
N ALA A 58 -2.03 -10.58 -6.14
CA ALA A 58 -1.14 -9.52 -5.66
C ALA A 58 0.15 -9.41 -6.49
N HIS A 59 0.68 -10.53 -7.00
CA HIS A 59 1.82 -10.49 -7.92
C HIS A 59 1.51 -9.80 -9.25
N TRP A 60 0.27 -9.91 -9.76
CA TRP A 60 -0.16 -9.12 -10.91
C TRP A 60 -0.21 -7.63 -10.59
N GLY A 61 -0.72 -7.25 -9.41
CA GLY A 61 -0.66 -5.86 -8.93
C GLY A 61 0.77 -5.34 -8.90
N ARG A 62 1.71 -6.12 -8.36
CA ARG A 62 3.16 -5.81 -8.39
C ARG A 62 3.72 -5.69 -9.80
N LEU A 63 3.35 -6.59 -10.71
CA LEU A 63 3.85 -6.57 -12.09
C LEU A 63 3.48 -5.27 -12.81
N PHE A 64 2.23 -4.81 -12.66
CA PHE A 64 1.75 -3.62 -13.36
C PHE A 64 2.13 -2.30 -12.68
N THR A 65 2.39 -2.31 -11.38
CA THR A 65 2.60 -1.06 -10.61
C THR A 65 4.01 -0.89 -10.05
N GLY A 66 4.82 -1.96 -9.99
CA GLY A 66 6.11 -1.98 -9.31
C GLY A 66 6.03 -1.94 -7.78
N ILE A 67 4.82 -2.00 -7.20
CA ILE A 67 4.56 -1.93 -5.75
C ILE A 67 4.12 -3.30 -5.26
N GLU A 68 4.82 -3.84 -4.28
CA GLU A 68 4.48 -5.12 -3.65
C GLU A 68 3.68 -4.88 -2.37
N ILE A 69 2.41 -5.28 -2.38
CA ILE A 69 1.53 -5.26 -1.21
C ILE A 69 1.09 -6.68 -0.91
N HIS A 70 1.48 -7.21 0.23
CA HIS A 70 0.99 -8.52 0.65
C HIS A 70 -0.52 -8.46 0.90
N PRO A 71 -1.33 -9.42 0.43
CA PRO A 71 -2.79 -9.41 0.61
C PRO A 71 -3.26 -9.31 2.07
N GLY A 72 -2.46 -9.83 3.00
CA GLY A 72 -2.70 -9.77 4.44
C GLY A 72 -2.49 -8.40 5.09
N ALA A 73 -1.81 -7.46 4.42
CA ALA A 73 -1.52 -6.14 4.98
C ALA A 73 -2.81 -5.34 5.22
N THR A 74 -2.86 -4.62 6.34
CA THR A 74 -3.98 -3.74 6.67
C THR A 74 -3.60 -2.31 6.32
N ILE A 75 -4.41 -1.67 5.47
CA ILE A 75 -4.14 -0.32 4.97
C ILE A 75 -5.34 0.57 5.27
N GLY A 76 -5.10 1.65 6.01
CA GLY A 76 -6.05 2.70 6.34
C GLY A 76 -6.49 3.51 5.13
N ARG A 77 -7.22 4.59 5.36
CA ARG A 77 -7.76 5.50 4.34
C ARG A 77 -6.70 6.53 3.93
N ARG A 78 -6.82 7.07 2.72
CA ARG A 78 -6.01 8.22 2.30
C ARG A 78 -4.49 7.98 2.38
N VAL A 79 -4.07 6.72 2.30
CA VAL A 79 -2.66 6.36 2.18
C VAL A 79 -2.20 6.77 0.79
N PHE A 80 -1.08 7.48 0.73
CA PHE A 80 -0.48 7.94 -0.52
C PHE A 80 0.83 7.20 -0.75
N ILE A 81 0.99 6.61 -1.94
CA ILE A 81 2.24 5.98 -2.36
C ILE A 81 2.78 6.79 -3.52
N ASP A 82 3.82 7.59 -3.24
CA ASP A 82 4.42 8.48 -4.21
C ASP A 82 5.62 7.83 -4.89
N HIS A 83 5.67 7.92 -6.23
CA HIS A 83 6.69 7.28 -7.06
C HIS A 83 6.90 5.78 -6.75
N GLY A 84 5.87 5.04 -6.32
CA GLY A 84 5.95 3.80 -5.54
C GLY A 84 6.79 2.60 -6.03
N MET A 85 7.53 2.70 -7.13
CA MET A 85 8.47 1.68 -7.58
C MET A 85 9.34 1.15 -6.42
N GLY A 86 9.34 -0.17 -6.24
CA GLY A 86 10.14 -0.84 -5.22
C GLY A 86 9.60 -0.70 -3.79
N VAL A 87 8.39 -0.17 -3.59
CA VAL A 87 7.71 -0.23 -2.29
C VAL A 87 7.33 -1.67 -1.97
N VAL A 88 7.64 -2.13 -0.76
CA VAL A 88 7.36 -3.48 -0.27
C VAL A 88 6.64 -3.41 1.07
N ILE A 89 5.40 -3.90 1.12
CA ILE A 89 4.56 -3.91 2.32
C ILE A 89 4.28 -5.36 2.71
N GLY A 90 4.85 -5.79 3.83
CA GLY A 90 4.76 -7.18 4.29
C GLY A 90 3.41 -7.58 4.89
N GLU A 91 3.25 -8.90 5.10
CA GLU A 91 1.97 -9.53 5.44
C GLU A 91 1.25 -8.96 6.64
N THR A 92 1.98 -8.71 7.73
CA THR A 92 1.39 -8.25 9.00
C THR A 92 1.59 -6.75 9.20
N ALA A 93 1.90 -6.01 8.14
CA ALA A 93 2.02 -4.57 8.20
C ALA A 93 0.65 -3.93 8.42
N GLU A 94 0.61 -2.92 9.25
CA GLU A 94 -0.56 -2.07 9.48
C GLU A 94 -0.18 -0.64 9.15
N ILE A 95 -0.90 -0.01 8.24
CA ILE A 95 -0.65 1.36 7.83
C ILE A 95 -1.86 2.19 8.23
N GLY A 96 -1.66 3.18 9.11
CA GLY A 96 -2.69 4.09 9.56
C GLY A 96 -3.21 5.01 8.45
N ASP A 97 -4.29 5.72 8.76
CA ASP A 97 -4.87 6.70 7.85
C ASP A 97 -3.87 7.81 7.51
N ASP A 98 -4.02 8.41 6.33
CA ASP A 98 -3.26 9.59 5.91
C ASP A 98 -1.73 9.39 5.82
N CYS A 99 -1.20 8.16 5.84
CA CYS A 99 0.24 7.93 5.69
C CYS A 99 0.74 8.23 4.27
N THR A 100 2.01 8.58 4.12
CA THR A 100 2.70 8.69 2.83
C THR A 100 3.91 7.77 2.79
N LEU A 101 4.05 6.99 1.72
CA LEU A 101 5.22 6.16 1.44
C LEU A 101 5.84 6.60 0.11
N TYR A 102 7.14 6.88 0.11
CA TYR A 102 7.87 7.13 -1.13
C TYR A 102 8.42 5.83 -1.73
N HIS A 103 8.94 5.93 -2.96
CA HIS A 103 9.61 4.85 -3.67
C HIS A 103 10.65 4.09 -2.83
N GLY A 104 10.81 2.78 -3.08
CA GLY A 104 11.82 1.95 -2.43
C GLY A 104 11.63 1.71 -0.92
N VAL A 105 10.52 2.15 -0.33
CA VAL A 105 10.22 1.92 1.08
C VAL A 105 9.91 0.46 1.35
N THR A 106 10.46 -0.11 2.42
CA THR A 106 10.17 -1.48 2.87
C THR A 106 9.61 -1.49 4.28
N LEU A 107 8.43 -2.07 4.46
CA LEU A 107 7.84 -2.45 5.75
C LEU A 107 8.00 -3.96 5.92
N GLY A 108 9.16 -4.36 6.45
CA GLY A 108 9.67 -5.73 6.41
C GLY A 108 9.63 -6.46 7.76
N GLY A 109 9.84 -7.78 7.70
CA GLY A 109 9.88 -8.64 8.89
C GLY A 109 11.30 -8.86 9.41
N THR A 110 11.44 -9.08 10.72
CA THR A 110 12.71 -9.52 11.36
C THR A 110 12.65 -10.94 11.93
N SER A 111 11.47 -11.58 11.90
CA SER A 111 11.22 -12.89 12.50
C SER A 111 10.75 -13.90 11.46
N TRP A 112 11.12 -15.17 11.66
CA TRP A 112 10.66 -16.31 10.87
C TRP A 112 9.33 -16.88 11.36
N ASN A 113 8.81 -16.39 12.49
CA ASN A 113 7.54 -16.83 13.05
C ASN A 113 6.36 -16.23 12.28
N SER A 114 5.24 -16.96 12.25
CA SER A 114 4.04 -16.58 11.51
C SER A 114 3.26 -15.40 12.10
N GLY A 115 3.60 -14.94 13.31
CA GLY A 115 2.92 -13.84 14.02
C GLY A 115 3.20 -12.43 13.49
N LYS A 116 2.75 -11.42 14.24
CA LYS A 116 3.04 -10.00 13.99
C LYS A 116 4.56 -9.80 13.96
N ARG A 117 5.06 -9.32 12.83
CA ARG A 117 6.50 -9.18 12.56
C ARG A 117 6.87 -8.01 11.66
N HIS A 118 5.87 -7.35 11.08
CA HIS A 118 6.05 -6.16 10.25
C HIS A 118 5.57 -4.92 11.02
N PRO A 119 6.00 -3.71 10.60
CA PRO A 119 5.68 -2.47 11.31
C PRO A 119 4.19 -2.15 11.39
N THR A 120 3.85 -1.32 12.37
CA THR A 120 2.59 -0.57 12.40
C THR A 120 2.93 0.91 12.26
N LEU A 121 2.41 1.57 11.22
CA LEU A 121 2.52 3.02 11.05
C LEU A 121 1.28 3.68 11.65
N ALA A 122 1.49 4.64 12.55
CA ALA A 122 0.44 5.49 13.08
C ALA A 122 -0.11 6.45 12.01
N ARG A 123 -1.19 7.16 12.36
CA ARG A 123 -1.83 8.12 11.46
C ARG A 123 -0.86 9.21 11.00
N SER A 124 -0.95 9.59 9.73
CA SER A 124 -0.20 10.71 9.12
C SER A 124 1.32 10.54 9.09
N VAL A 125 1.83 9.32 9.29
CA VAL A 125 3.27 9.04 9.19
C VAL A 125 3.74 9.19 7.75
N VAL A 126 4.88 9.86 7.56
CA VAL A 126 5.55 10.01 6.26
C VAL A 126 6.85 9.25 6.29
N ILE A 127 7.00 8.26 5.38
CA ILE A 127 8.21 7.46 5.26
C ILE A 127 8.96 7.86 3.99
N GLY A 128 10.13 8.46 4.18
CA GLY A 128 11.00 8.93 3.11
C GLY A 128 11.49 7.85 2.16
N ALA A 129 11.94 8.28 0.99
CA ALA A 129 12.39 7.41 -0.10
C ALA A 129 13.46 6.41 0.37
N GLY A 130 13.28 5.14 -0.02
CA GLY A 130 14.24 4.09 0.23
C GLY A 130 14.37 3.65 1.70
N ALA A 131 13.54 4.12 2.63
CA ALA A 131 13.64 3.71 4.03
C ALA A 131 13.27 2.23 4.24
N LYS A 132 13.92 1.57 5.21
CA LYS A 132 13.62 0.18 5.61
C LYS A 132 13.22 0.18 7.07
N ILE A 133 11.98 -0.18 7.34
CA ILE A 133 11.42 -0.29 8.69
C ILE A 133 11.14 -1.77 8.90
N LEU A 134 11.86 -2.39 9.84
CA LEU A 134 11.89 -3.83 10.01
C LEU A 134 11.41 -4.21 11.41
N GLY A 135 10.56 -5.21 11.49
CA GLY A 135 10.09 -5.77 12.76
C GLY A 135 8.74 -5.21 13.20
N PRO A 136 8.13 -5.79 14.25
CA PRO A 136 6.82 -5.39 14.76
C PRO A 136 6.91 -4.13 15.64
N ILE A 137 7.43 -3.04 15.08
CA ILE A 137 7.57 -1.75 15.76
C ILE A 137 6.46 -0.79 15.37
N LEU A 138 6.09 0.08 16.31
CA LEU A 138 5.20 1.21 16.08
C LEU A 138 6.03 2.41 15.63
N VAL A 139 5.61 3.07 14.56
CA VAL A 139 6.19 4.31 14.02
C VAL A 139 5.14 5.39 14.02
#